data_AF-A0A957N9X6-F1
#
_entry.id   AF-A0A957N9X6-F1
#
_cell.length_a   1.000
_cell.length_b   1.000
_cell.length_c   1.000
_cell.angle_alpha   90.00
_cell.angle_beta   90.00
_cell.angle_gamma   90.00
#
_symmetry.space_group_name_H-M   'P 1'
#
loop_
_entity.id
_entity.type
_entity.pdbx_description
1 polymer ?
#
loop_
_entity_poly.entity_id
_entity_poly.type
_entity_poly.pdbx_seq_one_letter_code
_entity_poly.pdbx_strand_id
1 'polypeptide(L)'
;IAARPPITLLVHNAGINAVGPFAAVDPARPQAVIDVNLRAPVMLPRRLLPRMAAHGRIVFVSSLAAVMPTPDYAVYSATKAALDSFAANLRLELQAQRRPVHVQVIHPGATRTEMHAKSGMPARQSRTGFADPDAVAAAIQRAVARGRRQQTIGAANRLAYHGVRLSGTSVDRLLVRRARRASDRHGQAHDTPRDHALITGAADGIGRALALAFARAGADVIVHGRRANAAEQVAAQIRRLGRRAAVVLADVARPAEIDRLVDEAWQAFGRVDVWVNNAGADILTGGALHQPFADRLQVLL
;
A
#
# COMPACT_ATOMS: atom_id res chain seq x y z
N ILE A 1 -25.66 -16.39 28.86
CA ILE A 1 -24.21 -16.57 28.55
C ILE A 1 -23.46 -15.61 29.48
N ALA A 2 -22.61 -16.11 30.37
CA ALA A 2 -21.83 -15.27 31.28
C ALA A 2 -20.99 -14.23 30.49
N ALA A 3 -20.85 -13.02 31.04
CA ALA A 3 -20.04 -11.97 30.43
C ALA A 3 -18.60 -12.47 30.25
N ARG A 4 -18.15 -12.60 29.01
CA ARG A 4 -16.78 -13.03 28.70
C ARG A 4 -15.79 -11.96 29.18
N PRO A 5 -14.63 -12.34 29.74
CA PRO A 5 -13.64 -11.39 30.23
C PRO A 5 -13.13 -10.48 29.09
N PRO A 6 -12.76 -9.22 29.39
CA PRO A 6 -12.28 -8.28 28.38
C PRO A 6 -10.88 -8.65 27.87
N ILE A 7 -10.59 -8.25 26.64
CA ILE A 7 -9.28 -8.48 25.99
C ILE A 7 -8.28 -7.44 26.51
N THR A 8 -7.21 -7.90 27.15
CA THR A 8 -6.15 -7.03 27.68
C THR A 8 -5.01 -6.81 26.69
N LEU A 9 -4.79 -7.74 25.78
CA LEU A 9 -3.74 -7.69 24.77
C LEU A 9 -4.22 -8.31 23.44
N LEU A 10 -4.21 -7.52 22.38
CA LEU A 10 -4.45 -7.94 21.00
C LEU A 10 -3.14 -7.81 20.22
N VAL A 11 -2.64 -8.91 19.65
CA VAL A 11 -1.40 -8.92 18.86
C VAL A 11 -1.69 -9.31 17.42
N HIS A 12 -1.48 -8.38 16.50
CA HIS A 12 -1.52 -8.62 15.05
C HIS A 12 -0.15 -9.13 14.59
N ASN A 13 0.04 -10.45 14.67
CA ASN A 13 1.26 -11.13 14.25
C ASN A 13 1.13 -11.87 12.91
N ALA A 14 -0.08 -12.28 12.55
CA ALA A 14 -0.30 -13.05 11.32
C ALA A 14 0.31 -12.34 10.11
N GLY A 15 1.02 -13.11 9.28
CA GLY A 15 1.66 -12.59 8.10
C GLY A 15 2.06 -13.70 7.17
N ILE A 16 1.99 -13.43 5.88
CA ILE A 16 2.57 -14.24 4.82
C ILE A 16 3.43 -13.35 3.91
N ASN A 17 4.17 -13.97 3.01
CA ASN A 17 5.08 -13.26 2.13
C ASN A 17 4.98 -13.78 0.69
N ALA A 18 5.40 -12.93 -0.24
CA ALA A 18 5.51 -13.19 -1.67
C ALA A 18 6.88 -12.66 -2.10
N VAL A 19 7.87 -13.55 -2.19
CA VAL A 19 9.23 -13.16 -2.55
C VAL A 19 9.45 -13.43 -4.03
N GLY A 20 9.93 -12.41 -4.72
CA GLY A 20 10.46 -12.51 -6.08
C GLY A 20 10.31 -11.20 -6.84
N PRO A 21 10.85 -11.12 -8.06
CA PRO A 21 10.60 -10.00 -8.95
C PRO A 21 9.09 -9.82 -9.10
N PHE A 22 8.57 -8.61 -8.83
CA PHE A 22 7.12 -8.37 -8.75
C PHE A 22 6.35 -8.87 -9.98
N ALA A 23 6.91 -8.67 -11.18
CA ALA A 23 6.29 -9.11 -12.44
C ALA A 23 6.28 -10.65 -12.65
N ALA A 24 7.08 -11.39 -11.88
CA ALA A 24 7.21 -12.85 -11.98
C ALA A 24 6.51 -13.61 -10.85
N VAL A 25 5.95 -12.90 -9.85
CA VAL A 25 5.18 -13.51 -8.77
C VAL A 25 3.79 -13.88 -9.27
N ASP A 26 3.27 -15.04 -8.85
CA ASP A 26 1.88 -15.45 -9.09
C ASP A 26 0.90 -14.30 -8.78
N PRO A 27 0.08 -13.86 -9.75
CA PRO A 27 -0.86 -12.75 -9.57
C PRO A 27 -1.84 -12.89 -8.39
N ALA A 28 -2.17 -14.12 -7.96
CA ALA A 28 -3.03 -14.33 -6.80
C ALA A 28 -2.32 -14.06 -5.47
N ARG A 29 -0.99 -14.12 -5.44
CA ARG A 29 -0.19 -14.03 -4.21
C ARG A 29 -0.17 -12.62 -3.60
N PRO A 30 -0.02 -11.51 -4.36
CA PRO A 30 -0.13 -10.16 -3.83
C PRO A 30 -1.41 -9.92 -3.04
N GLN A 31 -2.55 -10.35 -3.56
CA GLN A 31 -3.85 -10.17 -2.92
C GLN A 31 -3.90 -10.90 -1.57
N ALA A 32 -3.44 -12.16 -1.53
CA ALA A 32 -3.37 -12.91 -0.28
C ALA A 32 -2.49 -12.21 0.78
N VAL A 33 -1.35 -11.63 0.37
CA VAL A 33 -0.47 -10.86 1.27
C VAL A 33 -1.19 -9.63 1.81
N ILE A 34 -1.90 -8.88 0.96
CA ILE A 34 -2.71 -7.72 1.38
C ILE A 34 -3.80 -8.15 2.37
N ASP A 35 -4.49 -9.25 2.10
CA ASP A 35 -5.59 -9.72 2.94
C ASP A 35 -5.14 -10.13 4.34
N VAL A 36 -4.06 -10.92 4.42
CA VAL A 36 -3.54 -11.44 5.69
C VAL A 36 -2.76 -10.36 6.45
N ASN A 37 -1.90 -9.61 5.76
CA ASN A 37 -0.96 -8.69 6.41
C ASN A 37 -1.55 -7.31 6.67
N LEU A 38 -2.62 -6.90 5.98
CA LEU A 38 -3.18 -5.55 6.08
C LEU A 38 -4.69 -5.55 6.35
N ARG A 39 -5.51 -6.17 5.49
CA ARG A 39 -6.97 -6.11 5.64
C ARG A 39 -7.43 -6.70 6.98
N ALA A 40 -6.98 -7.91 7.33
CA ALA A 40 -7.30 -8.54 8.61
C ALA A 40 -6.90 -7.68 9.82
N PRO A 41 -5.65 -7.20 9.96
CA PRO A 41 -5.24 -6.35 11.08
C PRO A 41 -5.88 -4.96 11.11
N VAL A 42 -6.38 -4.43 10.00
CA VAL A 42 -7.20 -3.19 10.00
C VAL A 42 -8.63 -3.45 10.46
N MET A 43 -9.21 -4.57 10.04
CA MET A 43 -10.63 -4.87 10.26
C MET A 43 -10.92 -5.51 11.63
N LEU A 44 -9.96 -6.19 12.23
CA LEU A 44 -10.12 -6.84 13.54
C LEU A 44 -10.26 -5.83 14.70
N PRO A 45 -9.42 -4.78 14.83
CA PRO A 45 -9.58 -3.76 15.86
C PRO A 45 -10.99 -3.15 15.87
N ARG A 46 -11.57 -2.84 14.71
CA ARG A 46 -12.95 -2.32 14.61
C ARG A 46 -13.96 -3.20 15.35
N ARG A 47 -13.82 -4.53 15.26
CA ARG A 47 -14.73 -5.51 15.89
C ARG A 47 -14.38 -5.80 17.35
N LEU A 48 -13.11 -5.71 17.72
CA LEU A 48 -12.61 -6.11 19.04
C LEU A 48 -12.50 -4.95 20.02
N LEU A 49 -12.40 -3.71 19.56
CA LEU A 49 -12.31 -2.52 20.41
C LEU A 49 -13.39 -2.51 21.50
N PRO A 50 -14.70 -2.73 21.21
CA PRO A 50 -15.74 -2.77 22.25
C PRO A 50 -15.52 -3.80 23.35
N ARG A 51 -14.68 -4.82 23.12
CA ARG A 51 -14.33 -5.88 24.07
C ARG A 51 -12.95 -5.70 24.72
N MET A 52 -12.22 -4.65 24.36
CA MET A 52 -10.92 -4.35 24.98
C MET A 52 -11.11 -3.84 26.40
N ALA A 53 -10.25 -4.30 27.32
CA ALA A 53 -10.17 -3.78 28.68
C ALA A 53 -9.72 -2.31 28.67
N ALA A 54 -10.08 -1.57 29.73
CA ALA A 54 -9.42 -0.31 30.03
C ALA A 54 -7.92 -0.58 30.26
N HIS A 55 -7.07 0.28 29.69
CA HIS A 55 -5.61 0.13 29.59
C HIS A 55 -5.13 -1.13 28.83
N GLY A 56 -6.02 -1.74 28.02
CA GLY A 56 -5.65 -2.79 27.09
C GLY A 56 -4.68 -2.31 26.02
N ARG A 57 -4.01 -3.25 25.35
CA ARG A 57 -2.99 -2.95 24.34
C ARG A 57 -3.30 -3.62 23.01
N ILE A 58 -3.18 -2.88 21.92
CA ILE A 58 -3.17 -3.38 20.54
C ILE A 58 -1.74 -3.27 20.02
N VAL A 59 -1.18 -4.37 19.56
CA VAL A 59 0.20 -4.47 19.10
C VAL A 59 0.22 -4.94 17.66
N PHE A 60 0.82 -4.16 16.77
CA PHE A 60 1.08 -4.55 15.40
C PHE A 60 2.53 -5.02 15.25
N VAL A 61 2.71 -6.27 14.82
CA VAL A 61 4.02 -6.80 14.45
C VAL A 61 4.27 -6.45 12.98
N SER A 62 4.97 -5.34 12.80
CA SER A 62 5.40 -4.82 11.51
C SER A 62 6.70 -5.53 11.06
N SER A 63 7.59 -4.84 10.37
CA SER A 63 8.89 -5.35 9.95
C SER A 63 9.86 -4.20 9.75
N LEU A 64 11.17 -4.46 9.85
CA LEU A 64 12.17 -3.50 9.38
C LEU A 64 12.01 -3.23 7.87
N ALA A 65 11.46 -4.17 7.10
CA ALA A 65 11.10 -3.98 5.69
C ALA A 65 9.99 -2.93 5.47
N ALA A 66 9.28 -2.48 6.52
CA ALA A 66 8.31 -1.39 6.42
C ALA A 66 8.96 -0.05 6.09
N VAL A 67 10.24 0.12 6.46
CA VAL A 67 10.97 1.39 6.30
C VAL A 67 12.25 1.25 5.47
N MET A 68 12.65 0.02 5.15
CA MET A 68 13.84 -0.25 4.34
C MET A 68 13.44 -0.87 3.01
N PRO A 69 13.82 -0.25 1.87
CA PRO A 69 13.65 -0.85 0.56
C PRO A 69 14.32 -2.22 0.52
N THR A 70 13.52 -3.24 0.25
CA THR A 70 13.97 -4.63 0.17
C THR A 70 13.51 -5.18 -1.17
N PRO A 71 14.40 -5.28 -2.18
CA PRO A 71 14.07 -5.91 -3.46
C PRO A 71 13.42 -7.28 -3.24
N ASP A 72 12.51 -7.65 -4.11
CA ASP A 72 11.68 -8.87 -4.04
C ASP A 72 10.60 -8.89 -2.94
N TYR A 73 10.48 -7.85 -2.10
CA TYR A 73 9.49 -7.75 -1.02
C TYR A 73 8.50 -6.59 -1.24
N ALA A 74 8.24 -6.18 -2.48
CA ALA A 74 7.47 -4.96 -2.77
C ALA A 74 6.09 -4.93 -2.07
N VAL A 75 5.29 -5.98 -2.26
CA VAL A 75 3.94 -6.06 -1.67
C VAL A 75 4.01 -6.23 -0.16
N TYR A 76 4.89 -7.10 0.34
CA TYR A 76 5.07 -7.31 1.77
C TYR A 76 5.45 -6.01 2.49
N SER A 77 6.47 -5.31 1.99
CA SER A 77 6.96 -4.04 2.54
C SER A 77 5.86 -2.98 2.55
N ALA A 78 5.09 -2.88 1.46
CA ALA A 78 3.93 -1.99 1.37
C ALA A 78 2.88 -2.29 2.46
N THR A 79 2.53 -3.57 2.68
CA THR A 79 1.58 -3.94 3.76
C THR A 79 2.09 -3.57 5.15
N LYS A 80 3.40 -3.75 5.41
CA LYS A 80 4.00 -3.43 6.71
C LYS A 80 4.12 -1.92 6.94
N ALA A 81 4.45 -1.14 5.90
CA ALA A 81 4.42 0.32 5.95
C ALA A 81 2.99 0.85 6.20
N ALA A 82 1.99 0.24 5.56
CA ALA A 82 0.58 0.59 5.78
C ALA A 82 0.12 0.33 7.22
N LEU A 83 0.58 -0.77 7.85
CA LEU A 83 0.33 -1.04 9.26
C LEU A 83 0.90 0.04 10.19
N ASP A 84 2.12 0.52 9.92
CA ASP A 84 2.75 1.57 10.74
C ASP A 84 1.90 2.85 10.70
N SER A 85 1.44 3.24 9.51
CA SER A 85 0.57 4.40 9.31
C SER A 85 -0.80 4.20 9.99
N PHE A 86 -1.43 3.04 9.78
CA PHE A 86 -2.72 2.72 10.41
C PHE A 86 -2.65 2.78 11.93
N ALA A 87 -1.62 2.15 12.53
CA ALA A 87 -1.43 2.15 13.97
C ALA A 87 -1.20 3.56 14.53
N ALA A 88 -0.46 4.42 13.81
CA ALA A 88 -0.25 5.80 14.21
C ALA A 88 -1.56 6.61 14.23
N ASN A 89 -2.42 6.45 13.22
CA ASN A 89 -3.72 7.12 13.14
C ASN A 89 -4.71 6.58 14.18
N LEU A 90 -4.86 5.25 14.28
CA LEU A 90 -5.73 4.61 15.26
C LEU A 90 -5.38 5.04 16.69
N ARG A 91 -4.08 5.17 17.00
CA ARG A 91 -3.63 5.69 18.30
C ARG A 91 -4.16 7.10 18.57
N LEU A 92 -4.07 8.00 17.60
CA LEU A 92 -4.53 9.38 17.74
C LEU A 92 -6.05 9.45 17.86
N GLU A 93 -6.78 8.66 17.08
CA GLU A 93 -8.24 8.54 17.18
C GLU A 93 -8.69 8.08 18.58
N LEU A 94 -8.08 7.01 19.10
CA LEU A 94 -8.41 6.49 20.43
C LEU A 94 -8.07 7.51 21.53
N GLN A 95 -6.98 8.26 21.38
CA GLN A 95 -6.60 9.35 22.29
C GLN A 95 -7.62 10.50 22.26
N ALA A 96 -8.03 10.94 21.07
CA ALA A 96 -9.04 11.99 20.90
C ALA A 96 -10.39 11.58 21.50
N GLN A 97 -10.76 10.30 21.37
CA GLN A 97 -11.96 9.72 21.99
C GLN A 97 -11.81 9.43 23.49
N ARG A 98 -10.66 9.77 24.10
CA ARG A 98 -10.32 9.45 25.51
C ARG A 98 -10.49 7.97 25.84
N ARG A 99 -10.32 7.09 24.86
CA ARG A 99 -10.43 5.65 25.03
C ARG A 99 -9.10 5.12 25.58
N PRO A 100 -9.07 4.48 26.76
CA PRO A 100 -7.83 4.06 27.41
C PRO A 100 -7.29 2.77 26.78
N VAL A 101 -6.99 2.76 25.48
CA VAL A 101 -6.38 1.62 24.79
C VAL A 101 -5.08 2.07 24.14
N HIS A 102 -3.98 1.41 24.47
CA HIS A 102 -2.66 1.72 23.93
C HIS A 102 -2.44 1.01 22.60
N VAL A 103 -1.85 1.70 21.63
CA VAL A 103 -1.48 1.13 20.34
C VAL A 103 0.04 1.17 20.18
N GLN A 104 0.64 0.04 19.81
CA GLN A 104 2.08 -0.12 19.63
C GLN A 104 2.40 -0.76 18.29
N VAL A 105 3.55 -0.40 17.73
CA VAL A 105 4.16 -1.03 16.56
C VAL A 105 5.53 -1.58 16.94
N ILE A 106 5.81 -2.82 16.54
CA ILE A 106 7.10 -3.46 16.75
C ILE A 106 7.67 -3.86 15.40
N HIS A 107 8.95 -3.56 15.17
CA HIS A 107 9.67 -3.98 13.96
C HIS A 107 10.75 -5.02 14.31
N PRO A 108 10.44 -6.31 14.14
CA PRO A 108 11.46 -7.34 14.07
C PRO A 108 12.34 -7.17 12.82
N GLY A 109 13.58 -7.63 12.92
CA GLY A 109 14.44 -7.85 11.76
C GLY A 109 14.25 -9.25 11.17
N ALA A 110 15.17 -9.63 10.28
CA ALA A 110 15.17 -10.97 9.68
C ALA A 110 15.21 -12.06 10.78
N THR A 111 14.25 -12.99 10.71
CA THR A 111 14.03 -14.03 11.72
C THR A 111 13.92 -15.37 11.03
N ARG A 112 14.55 -16.40 11.59
CA ARG A 112 14.59 -17.75 10.99
C ARG A 112 13.26 -18.48 11.12
N THR A 113 12.31 -18.26 10.20
CA THR A 113 10.98 -18.87 10.23
C THR A 113 10.64 -19.63 8.94
N GLU A 114 9.69 -20.57 9.03
CA GLU A 114 9.14 -21.35 7.92
C GLU A 114 8.45 -20.46 6.88
N MET A 115 8.08 -19.22 7.24
CA MET A 115 7.55 -18.23 6.31
C MET A 115 8.48 -18.07 5.11
N HIS A 116 9.79 -18.00 5.33
CA HIS A 116 10.78 -17.83 4.25
C HIS A 116 10.86 -19.05 3.33
N ALA A 117 10.76 -20.26 3.90
CA ALA A 117 10.72 -21.50 3.12
C ALA A 117 9.45 -21.60 2.24
N LYS A 118 8.31 -21.13 2.75
CA LYS A 118 7.03 -21.08 2.02
C LYS A 118 6.90 -19.88 1.07
N SER A 119 7.92 -19.02 0.98
CA SER A 119 7.93 -17.81 0.15
C SER A 119 8.61 -17.99 -1.21
N GLY A 120 9.16 -19.18 -1.51
CA GLY A 120 9.93 -19.42 -2.72
C GLY A 120 11.40 -18.99 -2.66
N MET A 121 11.89 -18.52 -1.50
CA MET A 121 13.32 -18.27 -1.33
C MET A 121 14.11 -19.59 -1.36
N PRO A 122 15.17 -19.72 -2.17
CA PRO A 122 16.01 -20.90 -2.12
C PRO A 122 16.61 -21.04 -0.72
N ALA A 123 16.51 -22.25 -0.16
CA ALA A 123 16.96 -22.59 1.20
C ALA A 123 18.45 -22.27 1.49
N ARG A 124 19.21 -21.89 0.46
CA ARG A 124 20.67 -21.69 0.44
C ARG A 124 21.14 -20.25 0.60
N GLN A 125 20.27 -19.22 0.65
CA GLN A 125 20.72 -17.90 1.10
C GLN A 125 20.94 -17.95 2.61
N SER A 126 22.20 -18.21 2.96
CA SER A 126 22.78 -18.25 4.30
C SER A 126 21.92 -17.64 5.40
N ARG A 127 21.44 -18.46 6.34
CA ARG A 127 20.74 -18.04 7.58
C ARG A 127 21.62 -17.22 8.53
N THR A 128 22.85 -16.85 8.12
CA THR A 128 23.74 -16.00 8.89
C THR A 128 23.14 -14.60 9.05
N GLY A 129 23.05 -14.11 10.28
CA GLY A 129 22.47 -12.81 10.60
C GLY A 129 20.95 -12.81 10.87
N PHE A 130 20.25 -13.93 10.67
CA PHE A 130 18.84 -14.02 11.05
C PHE A 130 18.72 -14.36 12.55
N ALA A 131 17.84 -13.65 13.25
CA ALA A 131 17.57 -13.89 14.65
C ALA A 131 16.79 -15.19 14.87
N ASP A 132 16.94 -15.75 16.06
CA ASP A 132 16.19 -16.90 16.52
C ASP A 132 14.72 -16.51 16.87
N PRO A 133 13.70 -17.29 16.45
CA PRO A 133 12.30 -16.96 16.72
C PRO A 133 11.97 -16.78 18.20
N ASP A 134 12.53 -17.61 19.10
CA ASP A 134 12.25 -17.53 20.53
C ASP A 134 12.88 -16.28 21.14
N ALA A 135 14.08 -15.94 20.69
CA ALA A 135 14.74 -14.69 21.08
C ALA A 135 13.95 -13.46 20.62
N VAL A 136 13.38 -13.50 19.41
CA VAL A 136 12.51 -12.44 18.87
C VAL A 136 11.20 -12.36 19.65
N ALA A 137 10.55 -13.48 19.95
CA ALA A 137 9.33 -13.53 20.75
C ALA A 137 9.55 -12.93 22.15
N ALA A 138 10.63 -13.32 22.84
CA ALA A 138 11.00 -12.76 24.12
C ALA A 138 11.29 -11.24 24.03
N ALA A 139 11.93 -10.79 22.95
CA ALA A 139 12.18 -9.37 22.73
C ALA A 139 10.89 -8.58 22.45
N ILE A 140 9.94 -9.16 21.72
CA ILE A 140 8.60 -8.61 21.50
C ILE A 140 7.86 -8.49 22.84
N GLN A 141 7.84 -9.53 23.67
CA GLN A 141 7.20 -9.48 24.99
C GLN A 141 7.77 -8.34 25.85
N ARG A 142 9.11 -8.22 25.91
CA ARG A 142 9.76 -7.10 26.61
C ARG A 142 9.40 -5.74 26.01
N ALA A 143 9.31 -5.64 24.69
CA ALA A 143 8.90 -4.41 24.02
C ALA A 143 7.45 -4.03 24.38
N VAL A 144 6.52 -5.00 24.33
CA VAL A 144 5.12 -4.79 24.71
C VAL A 144 5.00 -4.28 26.15
N ALA A 145 5.78 -4.86 27.07
CA ALA A 145 5.81 -4.45 28.48
C ALA A 145 6.30 -3.01 28.67
N ARG A 146 7.30 -2.56 27.89
CA ARG A 146 7.81 -1.17 27.95
C ARG A 146 6.80 -0.12 27.48
N GLY A 147 5.77 -0.51 26.72
CA GLY A 147 4.68 0.40 26.35
C GLY A 147 5.05 1.53 25.38
N ARG A 148 6.22 1.48 24.71
CA ARG A 148 6.61 2.52 23.75
C ARG A 148 5.84 2.36 22.45
N ARG A 149 5.37 3.49 21.91
CA ARG A 149 4.54 3.56 20.69
C ARG A 149 5.13 2.81 19.49
N GLN A 150 6.45 2.89 19.31
CA GLN A 150 7.14 2.24 18.21
C GLN A 150 8.51 1.73 18.68
N GLN A 151 8.85 0.47 18.35
CA GLN A 151 10.09 -0.17 18.80
C GLN A 151 10.68 -1.10 17.74
N THR A 152 11.94 -0.90 17.40
CA THR A 152 12.71 -1.81 16.53
C THR A 152 13.56 -2.75 17.38
N ILE A 153 13.47 -4.06 17.10
CA ILE A 153 14.15 -5.11 17.86
C ILE A 153 15.59 -5.25 17.36
N GLY A 154 16.55 -5.18 18.28
CA GLY A 154 17.99 -5.31 17.98
C GLY A 154 18.68 -3.98 17.67
N ALA A 155 19.90 -3.81 18.19
CA ALA A 155 20.65 -2.55 18.05
C ALA A 155 21.03 -2.23 16.59
N ALA A 156 21.52 -3.23 15.85
CA ALA A 156 21.83 -3.09 14.44
C ALA A 156 20.60 -2.68 13.61
N ASN A 157 19.44 -3.30 13.88
CA ASN A 157 18.19 -2.95 13.20
C ASN A 157 17.72 -1.53 13.52
N ARG A 158 17.90 -1.05 14.75
CA ARG A 158 17.61 0.36 15.11
C ARG A 158 18.51 1.32 14.33
N LEU A 159 19.81 1.02 14.24
CA LEU A 159 20.74 1.83 13.48
C LEU A 159 20.33 1.89 12.00
N ALA A 160 19.99 0.73 11.41
CA ALA A 160 19.50 0.66 10.04
C ALA A 160 18.20 1.45 9.82
N TYR A 161 17.23 1.29 10.72
CA TYR A 161 15.96 2.04 10.71
C TYR A 161 16.18 3.55 10.64
N HIS A 162 17.07 4.10 11.48
CA HIS A 162 17.36 5.52 11.49
C HIS A 162 18.24 5.96 10.32
N GLY A 163 19.18 5.12 9.88
CA GLY A 163 20.06 5.40 8.74
C GLY A 163 19.29 5.63 7.43
N VAL A 164 18.28 4.80 7.14
CA VAL A 164 17.44 4.95 5.94
C VAL A 164 16.62 6.24 6.00
N ARG A 165 16.09 6.60 7.18
CA ARG A 165 15.31 7.84 7.35
C ARG A 165 16.14 9.11 7.18
N LEU A 166 17.45 9.05 7.37
CA LEU A 166 18.35 10.20 7.25
C LEU A 166 19.01 10.30 5.87
N SER A 167 19.10 9.20 5.11
CA SER A 167 19.90 9.15 3.87
C SER A 167 19.33 8.24 2.77
N GLY A 168 18.01 8.27 2.57
CA GLY A 168 17.29 7.38 1.64
C GLY A 168 17.92 7.24 0.26
N THR A 169 18.26 8.36 -0.42
CA THR A 169 18.82 8.32 -1.78
C THR A 169 20.18 7.62 -1.88
N SER A 170 21.04 7.73 -0.86
CA SER A 170 22.35 7.09 -0.85
C SER A 170 22.26 5.59 -0.57
N VAL A 171 21.33 5.20 0.31
CA VAL A 171 21.01 3.79 0.59
C VAL A 171 20.39 3.14 -0.65
N ASP A 172 19.46 3.80 -1.32
CA ASP A 172 18.83 3.31 -2.55
C ASP A 172 19.87 3.04 -3.64
N ARG A 173 20.80 3.97 -3.88
CA ARG A 173 21.90 3.76 -4.85
C ARG A 173 22.77 2.56 -4.49
N LEU A 174 23.07 2.36 -3.21
CA LEU A 174 23.85 1.21 -2.73
C LEU A 174 23.09 -0.11 -2.93
N LEU A 175 21.80 -0.14 -2.59
CA LEU A 175 20.95 -1.32 -2.74
C LEU A 175 20.75 -1.67 -4.21
N VAL A 176 20.51 -0.68 -5.07
CA VAL A 176 20.44 -0.88 -6.53
C VAL A 176 21.76 -1.39 -7.10
N ARG A 177 22.91 -0.84 -6.67
CA ARG A 177 24.23 -1.35 -7.09
C ARG A 177 24.43 -2.82 -6.70
N ARG A 178 23.92 -3.26 -5.55
CA ARG A 178 23.97 -4.66 -5.10
C ARG A 178 22.99 -5.54 -5.87
N ALA A 179 21.78 -5.07 -6.15
CA ALA A 179 20.77 -5.79 -6.91
C ALA A 179 21.16 -5.94 -8.41
N ARG A 180 21.72 -4.90 -9.03
CA ARG A 180 22.21 -4.92 -10.42
C ARG A 180 23.34 -5.94 -10.63
N ARG A 181 24.24 -6.09 -9.65
CA ARG A 181 25.28 -7.13 -9.67
C ARG A 181 24.73 -8.57 -9.69
N ALA A 182 23.43 -8.77 -9.45
CA ALA A 182 22.73 -10.05 -9.54
C ALA A 182 21.78 -10.16 -10.75
N SER A 183 21.63 -9.11 -11.56
CA SER A 183 20.75 -9.12 -12.73
C SER A 183 21.25 -8.11 -13.76
N ASP A 184 22.25 -8.51 -14.54
CA ASP A 184 22.61 -7.81 -15.77
C ASP A 184 21.74 -8.33 -16.90
N ARG A 185 20.68 -7.58 -17.22
CA ARG A 185 20.15 -7.38 -18.58
C ARG A 185 18.94 -6.43 -18.60
N HIS A 186 19.06 -5.41 -19.46
CA HIS A 186 18.05 -4.51 -20.04
C HIS A 186 17.85 -3.10 -19.45
N GLY A 187 17.92 -2.14 -20.37
CA GLY A 187 17.13 -0.91 -20.37
C GLY A 187 17.95 0.37 -20.47
N GLN A 188 18.31 0.79 -21.69
CA GLN A 188 18.65 2.19 -21.94
C GLN A 188 17.37 3.04 -21.85
N ALA A 189 17.49 4.26 -21.31
CA ALA A 189 16.39 5.21 -21.28
C ALA A 189 16.09 5.67 -22.72
N HIS A 190 14.87 5.40 -23.19
CA HIS A 190 14.37 5.96 -24.45
C HIS A 190 13.60 7.25 -24.15
N ASP A 191 13.88 8.29 -24.93
CA ASP A 191 13.11 9.54 -24.95
C ASP A 191 11.85 9.30 -25.79
N THR A 192 10.91 8.50 -25.25
CA THR A 192 9.69 8.13 -25.97
C THR A 192 8.70 9.30 -25.93
N PRO A 193 8.15 9.74 -27.08
CA PRO A 193 7.13 10.78 -27.12
C PRO A 193 5.93 10.44 -26.22
N ARG A 194 5.48 11.39 -25.40
CA ARG A 194 4.38 11.22 -24.43
C ARG A 194 3.04 11.59 -25.06
N ASP A 195 2.79 11.08 -26.25
CA ASP A 195 1.69 11.54 -27.09
C ASP A 195 0.35 10.91 -26.68
N HIS A 196 0.34 9.79 -25.95
CA HIS A 196 -0.90 9.09 -25.55
C HIS A 196 -0.90 8.81 -24.05
N ALA A 197 -1.81 9.45 -23.32
CA ALA A 197 -1.91 9.33 -21.88
C ALA A 197 -3.24 8.69 -21.45
N LEU A 198 -3.19 7.65 -20.62
CA LEU A 198 -4.33 7.16 -19.87
C LEU A 198 -4.30 7.71 -18.45
N ILE A 199 -5.44 8.23 -17.99
CA ILE A 199 -5.57 8.77 -16.64
C ILE A 199 -6.79 8.14 -15.98
N THR A 200 -6.56 7.40 -14.89
CA THR A 200 -7.65 6.79 -14.13
C THR A 200 -8.31 7.81 -13.19
N GLY A 201 -9.64 7.77 -13.09
CA GLY A 201 -10.39 8.73 -12.26
C GLY A 201 -10.35 10.15 -12.85
N ALA A 202 -10.39 10.27 -14.17
CA ALA A 202 -10.23 11.53 -14.89
C ALA A 202 -11.53 12.32 -15.09
N ALA A 203 -12.65 11.85 -14.54
CA ALA A 203 -13.96 12.49 -14.72
C ALA A 203 -14.15 13.76 -13.87
N ASP A 204 -13.38 13.94 -12.81
CA ASP A 204 -13.48 15.09 -11.90
C ASP A 204 -12.16 15.42 -11.18
N GLY A 205 -12.21 16.46 -10.35
CA GLY A 205 -11.13 16.84 -9.44
C GLY A 205 -9.75 16.93 -10.08
N ILE A 206 -8.78 16.32 -9.41
CA ILE A 206 -7.37 16.27 -9.83
C ILE A 206 -7.22 15.48 -11.13
N GLY A 207 -7.96 14.38 -11.31
CA GLY A 207 -7.84 13.56 -12.51
C GLY A 207 -8.26 14.30 -13.77
N ARG A 208 -9.36 15.07 -13.71
CA ARG A 208 -9.77 15.96 -14.80
C ARG A 208 -8.69 17.01 -15.09
N ALA A 209 -8.14 17.63 -14.04
CA ALA A 209 -7.10 18.64 -14.20
C ALA A 209 -5.85 18.06 -14.88
N LEU A 210 -5.43 16.84 -14.51
CA LEU A 210 -4.36 16.11 -15.17
C LEU A 210 -4.70 15.83 -16.65
N ALA A 211 -5.91 15.34 -16.95
CA ALA A 211 -6.34 15.05 -18.32
C ALA A 211 -6.27 16.29 -19.23
N LEU A 212 -6.75 17.43 -18.74
CA LEU A 212 -6.65 18.69 -19.48
C LEU A 212 -5.21 19.19 -19.58
N ALA A 213 -4.37 18.96 -18.57
CA ALA A 213 -2.97 19.34 -18.61
C ALA A 213 -2.18 18.52 -19.65
N PHE A 214 -2.38 17.21 -19.70
CA PHE A 214 -1.80 16.34 -20.73
C PHE A 214 -2.28 16.73 -22.14
N ALA A 215 -3.58 17.01 -22.30
CA ALA A 215 -4.12 17.48 -23.57
C ALA A 215 -3.50 18.82 -24.02
N ARG A 216 -3.37 19.79 -23.12
CA ARG A 216 -2.71 21.09 -23.41
C ARG A 216 -1.23 20.92 -23.74
N ALA A 217 -0.57 19.89 -23.18
CA ALA A 217 0.80 19.53 -23.50
C ALA A 217 0.94 18.78 -24.84
N GLY A 218 -0.17 18.54 -25.56
CA GLY A 218 -0.17 17.93 -26.89
C GLY A 218 -0.47 16.42 -26.90
N ALA A 219 -0.86 15.82 -25.78
CA ALA A 219 -1.20 14.41 -25.74
C ALA A 219 -2.67 14.15 -26.17
N ASP A 220 -2.91 13.04 -26.84
CA ASP A 220 -4.21 12.38 -26.88
C ASP A 220 -4.46 11.66 -25.57
N VAL A 221 -5.69 11.74 -25.07
CA VAL A 221 -5.98 11.34 -23.69
C VAL A 221 -7.13 10.33 -23.61
N ILE A 222 -6.87 9.21 -22.94
CA ILE A 222 -7.88 8.23 -22.55
C ILE A 222 -8.38 8.63 -21.16
N VAL A 223 -9.65 9.03 -21.10
CA VAL A 223 -10.33 9.45 -19.88
C VAL A 223 -10.99 8.21 -19.26
N HIS A 224 -10.43 7.71 -18.16
CA HIS A 224 -11.03 6.61 -17.42
C HIS A 224 -11.87 7.09 -16.23
N GLY A 225 -13.03 6.46 -16.00
CA GLY A 225 -13.84 6.66 -14.80
C GLY A 225 -15.07 5.75 -14.74
N ARG A 226 -15.86 5.85 -13.66
CA ARG A 226 -17.09 5.05 -13.48
C ARG A 226 -18.36 5.73 -14.02
N ARG A 227 -18.31 7.05 -14.27
CA ARG A 227 -19.47 7.89 -14.62
C ARG A 227 -19.37 8.34 -16.07
N ALA A 228 -20.09 7.66 -16.95
CA ALA A 228 -20.08 7.89 -18.41
C ALA A 228 -20.22 9.37 -18.79
N ASN A 229 -21.29 10.03 -18.33
CA ASN A 229 -21.57 11.42 -18.67
C ASN A 229 -20.46 12.38 -18.25
N ALA A 230 -19.88 12.19 -17.07
CA ALA A 230 -18.82 13.07 -16.58
C ALA A 230 -17.48 12.82 -17.29
N ALA A 231 -17.15 11.55 -17.58
CA ALA A 231 -15.97 11.22 -18.37
C ALA A 231 -16.08 11.79 -19.80
N GLU A 232 -17.25 11.66 -20.42
CA GLU A 232 -17.51 12.18 -21.77
C GLU A 232 -17.47 13.71 -21.83
N GLN A 233 -17.94 14.40 -20.78
CA GLN A 233 -17.79 15.85 -20.68
C GLN A 233 -16.32 16.25 -20.73
N VAL A 234 -15.44 15.56 -19.99
CA VAL A 234 -13.99 15.81 -20.00
C VAL A 234 -13.38 15.48 -21.36
N ALA A 235 -13.75 14.35 -21.96
CA ALA A 235 -13.32 13.98 -23.30
C ALA A 235 -13.69 15.05 -24.35
N ALA A 236 -14.91 15.59 -24.27
CA ALA A 236 -15.34 16.69 -25.13
C ALA A 236 -14.51 17.97 -24.91
N GLN A 237 -14.09 18.28 -23.68
CA GLN A 237 -13.17 19.40 -23.44
C GLN A 237 -11.80 19.16 -24.09
N ILE A 238 -11.27 17.94 -24.01
CA ILE A 238 -10.00 17.56 -24.65
C ILE A 238 -10.10 17.68 -26.17
N ARG A 239 -11.21 17.24 -26.77
CA ARG A 239 -11.46 17.38 -28.21
C ARG A 239 -11.53 18.85 -28.64
N ARG A 240 -12.10 19.74 -27.82
CA ARG A 240 -12.07 21.20 -28.07
C ARG A 240 -10.67 21.82 -28.00
N LEU A 241 -9.72 21.17 -27.31
CA LEU A 241 -8.31 21.56 -27.32
C LEU A 241 -7.56 21.04 -28.55
N GLY A 242 -8.26 20.41 -29.52
CA GLY A 242 -7.66 19.88 -30.74
C GLY A 242 -6.97 18.52 -30.57
N ARG A 243 -7.21 17.81 -29.46
CA ARG A 243 -6.64 16.49 -29.19
C ARG A 243 -7.66 15.37 -29.33
N ARG A 244 -7.21 14.15 -29.60
CA ARG A 244 -8.11 12.98 -29.56
C ARG A 244 -8.40 12.61 -28.11
N ALA A 245 -9.62 12.15 -27.87
CA ALA A 245 -10.04 11.66 -26.57
C ALA A 245 -10.92 10.42 -26.69
N ALA A 246 -10.63 9.41 -25.90
CA ALA A 246 -11.44 8.21 -25.74
C ALA A 246 -11.90 8.10 -24.29
N VAL A 247 -13.05 7.47 -24.06
CA VAL A 247 -13.56 7.18 -22.71
C VAL A 247 -13.53 5.68 -22.50
N VAL A 248 -12.95 5.25 -21.38
CA VAL A 248 -12.94 3.85 -20.94
C VAL A 248 -13.60 3.77 -19.57
N LEU A 249 -14.64 2.95 -19.45
CA LEU A 249 -15.41 2.82 -18.21
C LEU A 249 -15.07 1.51 -17.53
N ALA A 250 -14.45 1.60 -16.36
CA ALA A 250 -14.15 0.45 -15.51
C ALA A 250 -14.14 0.86 -14.03
N ASP A 251 -14.36 -0.12 -13.16
CA ASP A 251 -14.10 0.01 -11.73
C ASP A 251 -12.79 -0.69 -11.36
N VAL A 252 -11.74 0.08 -11.14
CA VAL A 252 -10.41 -0.45 -10.75
C VAL A 252 -10.39 -1.12 -9.37
N ALA A 253 -11.46 -0.99 -8.58
CA ALA A 253 -11.62 -1.77 -7.36
C ALA A 253 -12.01 -3.23 -7.62
N ARG A 254 -12.44 -3.55 -8.86
CA ARG A 254 -12.86 -4.89 -9.26
C ARG A 254 -11.77 -5.54 -10.12
N PRO A 255 -11.11 -6.60 -9.64
CA PRO A 255 -10.01 -7.24 -10.37
C PRO A 255 -10.36 -7.61 -11.82
N ALA A 256 -11.57 -8.15 -12.05
CA ALA A 256 -12.02 -8.55 -13.38
C ALA A 256 -12.18 -7.38 -14.37
N GLU A 257 -12.32 -6.14 -13.90
CA GLU A 257 -12.45 -4.97 -14.78
C GLU A 257 -11.11 -4.31 -15.11
N ILE A 258 -10.03 -4.67 -14.40
CA ILE A 258 -8.68 -4.12 -14.66
C ILE A 258 -8.14 -4.63 -15.99
N ASP A 259 -8.28 -5.93 -16.27
CA ASP A 259 -7.81 -6.52 -17.54
C ASP A 259 -8.52 -5.87 -18.73
N ARG A 260 -9.85 -5.68 -18.62
CA ARG A 260 -10.65 -4.96 -19.60
C ARG A 260 -10.21 -3.50 -19.78
N LEU A 261 -9.90 -2.80 -18.69
CA LEU A 261 -9.35 -1.43 -18.76
C LEU A 261 -8.04 -1.39 -19.55
N VAL A 262 -7.15 -2.36 -19.33
CA VAL A 262 -5.88 -2.45 -20.07
C VAL A 262 -6.15 -2.69 -21.56
N ASP A 263 -6.98 -3.66 -21.90
CA ASP A 263 -7.28 -4.00 -23.29
C ASP A 263 -7.97 -2.83 -24.03
N GLU A 264 -9.01 -2.25 -23.46
CA GLU A 264 -9.74 -1.11 -24.04
C GLU A 264 -8.84 0.12 -24.20
N ALA A 265 -7.89 0.34 -23.28
CA ALA A 265 -6.95 1.44 -23.38
C ALA A 265 -6.02 1.32 -24.59
N TRP A 266 -5.47 0.13 -24.83
CA TRP A 266 -4.62 -0.11 -26.00
C TRP A 266 -5.42 -0.10 -27.31
N GLN A 267 -6.68 -0.55 -27.29
CA GLN A 267 -7.56 -0.49 -28.46
C GLN A 267 -7.94 0.95 -28.86
N ALA A 268 -8.09 1.86 -27.89
CA ALA A 268 -8.55 3.22 -28.13
C ALA A 268 -7.65 4.00 -29.10
N PHE A 269 -6.32 3.91 -28.94
CA PHE A 269 -5.35 4.65 -29.75
C PHE A 269 -4.28 3.78 -30.40
N GLY A 270 -4.30 2.46 -30.19
CA GLY A 270 -3.26 1.53 -30.64
C GLY A 270 -1.98 1.55 -29.81
N ARG A 271 -1.85 2.51 -28.88
CA ARG A 271 -0.70 2.65 -27.97
C ARG A 271 -1.05 3.49 -26.74
N VAL A 272 -0.30 3.28 -25.66
CA VAL A 272 -0.34 4.11 -24.43
C VAL A 272 1.10 4.39 -24.00
N ASP A 273 1.49 5.66 -23.98
CA ASP A 273 2.84 6.12 -23.67
C ASP A 273 2.97 6.50 -22.18
N VAL A 274 1.87 6.99 -21.58
CA VAL A 274 1.80 7.42 -20.18
C VAL A 274 0.59 6.80 -19.48
N TRP A 275 0.80 6.16 -18.32
CA TRP A 275 -0.27 5.59 -17.49
C TRP A 275 -0.28 6.24 -16.11
N VAL A 276 -1.35 6.97 -15.79
CA VAL A 276 -1.52 7.67 -14.51
C VAL A 276 -2.57 6.98 -13.66
N ASN A 277 -2.13 6.29 -12.61
CA ASN A 277 -2.99 5.74 -11.56
C ASN A 277 -3.42 6.84 -10.59
N ASN A 278 -4.56 7.47 -10.87
CA ASN A 278 -5.12 8.57 -10.09
C ASN A 278 -6.53 8.25 -9.53
N ALA A 279 -7.17 7.16 -9.96
CA ALA A 279 -8.51 6.82 -9.50
C ALA A 279 -8.62 6.83 -7.97
N GLY A 280 -9.57 7.61 -7.50
CA GLY A 280 -9.91 7.80 -6.09
C GLY A 280 -11.32 8.34 -6.00
N ALA A 281 -11.86 8.36 -4.80
CA ALA A 281 -13.18 8.91 -4.54
C ALA A 281 -13.08 9.87 -3.35
N ASP A 282 -13.72 11.03 -3.49
CA ASP A 282 -13.62 12.13 -2.53
C ASP A 282 -15.01 12.48 -1.96
N ILE A 283 -15.05 12.64 -0.64
CA ILE A 283 -16.22 13.10 0.14
C ILE A 283 -15.90 14.33 1.00
N LEU A 284 -14.69 14.87 0.87
CA LEU A 284 -14.17 16.00 1.64
C LEU A 284 -14.31 17.31 0.86
N THR A 285 -14.71 17.27 -0.41
CA THR A 285 -14.93 18.45 -1.25
C THR A 285 -16.22 18.33 -2.07
N GLY A 286 -16.63 19.44 -2.70
CA GLY A 286 -17.80 19.49 -3.59
C GLY A 286 -19.15 19.28 -2.87
N GLY A 287 -20.19 18.91 -3.63
CA GLY A 287 -21.55 18.77 -3.11
C GLY A 287 -21.73 17.71 -2.01
N ALA A 288 -20.84 16.71 -1.97
CA ALA A 288 -20.85 15.66 -0.95
C ALA A 288 -20.45 16.19 0.44
N LEU A 289 -19.65 17.26 0.53
CA LEU A 289 -19.21 17.84 1.80
C LEU A 289 -20.37 18.29 2.69
N HIS A 290 -21.50 18.67 2.09
CA HIS A 290 -22.66 19.18 2.82
C HIS A 290 -23.69 18.09 3.14
N GLN A 291 -23.50 16.86 2.67
CA GLN A 291 -24.41 15.75 2.95
C GLN A 291 -24.17 15.13 4.34
N PRO A 292 -25.16 14.48 4.96
CA PRO A 292 -24.94 13.63 6.12
C PRO A 292 -23.88 12.55 5.86
N PHE A 293 -23.11 12.16 6.89
CA PHE A 293 -21.98 11.22 6.75
C PHE A 293 -22.37 9.87 6.13
N ALA A 294 -23.55 9.34 6.48
CA ALA A 294 -24.05 8.07 5.92
C ALA A 294 -24.27 8.16 4.41
N ASP A 295 -24.78 9.30 3.94
CA ASP A 295 -25.08 9.55 2.53
C ASP A 295 -23.78 9.78 1.74
N ARG A 296 -22.78 10.44 2.33
CA ARG A 296 -21.43 10.56 1.74
C ARG A 296 -20.82 9.20 1.44
N LEU A 297 -21.06 8.20 2.28
CA LEU A 297 -20.47 6.87 2.12
C LEU A 297 -21.06 6.12 0.92
N GLN A 298 -22.32 6.40 0.55
CA GLN A 298 -22.94 5.82 -0.65
C GLN A 298 -22.31 6.33 -1.94
N VAL A 299 -21.70 7.53 -1.94
CA VAL A 299 -20.97 8.09 -3.09
C VAL A 299 -19.63 7.37 -3.34
N LEU A 300 -19.07 6.74 -2.30
CA LEU A 300 -17.79 6.01 -2.37
C LEU A 300 -17.94 4.58 -2.92
N LEU A 301 -19.08 3.94 -2.66
CA LEU A 301 -19.38 2.55 -3.04
C LEU A 301 -19.89 2.45 -4.49
#